data_AF-A0A6B3CAX7-F1
#
_entry.id   AF-A0A6B3CAX7-F1
#
_cell.length_a   1.000
_cell.length_b   1.000
_cell.length_c   1.000
_cell.angle_alpha   90.00
_cell.angle_beta   90.00
_cell.angle_gamma   90.00
#
_symmetry.space_group_name_H-M   'P 1'
#
loop_
_entity.id
_entity.type
_entity.pdbx_description
1 polymer ?
#
loop_
_entity_poly.entity_id
_entity_poly.type
_entity_poly.pdbx_seq_one_letter_code
_entity_poly.pdbx_strand_id
1 'polypeptide(L)'
;RISHDHLMTSLGRFPGREQIQKWLNAGVLEDGRFSSTPEGTPQGGVISPLLLNVALHGMGEEIAGKEPSPVLVRYADDFVVLCTTEDEAWECKSRLAEWLAPRGLTFNEEKTRVCHLEDGFDFLGFNVRR
;
A
#
# COMPACT_ATOMS: atom_id res chain seq x y z
N ARG A 1 -7.79 4.93 3.22
CA ARG A 1 -6.91 5.66 4.16
C ARG A 1 -6.36 4.67 5.17
N ILE A 2 -5.07 4.71 5.53
CA ILE A 2 -4.44 3.68 6.38
C ILE A 2 -5.17 3.56 7.74
N SER A 3 -5.51 2.33 8.13
CA SER A 3 -6.08 1.99 9.43
C SER A 3 -5.02 2.14 10.53
N HIS A 4 -5.31 2.97 11.54
CA HIS A 4 -4.43 3.14 12.70
C HIS A 4 -4.30 1.83 13.48
N ASP A 5 -5.40 1.12 13.72
CA ASP A 5 -5.40 -0.13 14.48
C ASP A 5 -4.51 -1.20 13.84
N HIS A 6 -4.58 -1.33 12.51
CA HIS A 6 -3.73 -2.26 11.78
C HIS A 6 -2.25 -1.88 11.94
N LEU A 7 -1.92 -0.61 11.71
CA LEU A 7 -0.54 -0.12 11.80
C LEU A 7 0.03 -0.29 13.22
N MET A 8 -0.76 0.02 14.24
CA MET A 8 -0.37 -0.13 15.64
C MET A 8 -0.19 -1.60 16.02
N THR A 9 -0.98 -2.50 15.43
CA THR A 9 -0.79 -3.95 15.56
C THR A 9 0.52 -4.40 14.89
N SER A 10 0.79 -3.94 13.66
CA SER A 10 2.03 -4.24 12.92
C SER A 10 3.29 -3.74 13.64
N LEU A 11 3.22 -2.61 14.34
CA LEU A 11 4.33 -2.06 15.13
C LEU A 11 4.67 -2.90 16.37
N GLY A 12 3.75 -3.75 16.85
CA GLY A 12 4.02 -4.69 17.94
C GLY A 12 4.63 -4.03 19.18
N ARG A 13 5.87 -4.42 19.53
CA ARG A 13 6.61 -3.89 20.69
C ARG A 13 7.63 -2.81 20.35
N PHE A 14 7.48 -2.15 19.20
CA PHE A 14 8.41 -1.09 18.79
C PHE A 14 8.52 0.00 19.87
N PRO A 15 9.74 0.37 20.32
CA PRO A 15 9.92 1.31 21.43
C PRO A 15 9.26 2.68 21.24
N GLY A 16 9.16 3.18 20.00
CA GLY A 16 8.52 4.47 19.68
C GLY A 16 7.01 4.38 19.40
N ARG A 17 6.35 3.25 19.70
CA ARG A 17 4.95 2.99 19.37
C ARG A 17 4.01 4.05 19.95
N GLU A 18 4.23 4.48 21.18
CA GLU A 18 3.38 5.49 21.83
C GLU A 18 3.50 6.87 21.16
N GLN A 19 4.70 7.25 20.72
CA GLN A 19 4.91 8.50 19.98
C GLN A 19 4.23 8.45 18.62
N ILE A 20 4.32 7.31 17.93
CA ILE A 20 3.62 7.10 16.66
C ILE A 20 2.10 7.21 16.85
N GLN A 21 1.54 6.58 17.89
CA GLN A 21 0.10 6.72 18.19
C GLN A 21 -0.30 8.18 18.40
N LYS A 22 0.51 8.95 19.16
CA LYS A 22 0.25 10.38 19.39
C LYS A 22 0.30 11.18 18.09
N TRP A 23 1.21 10.84 17.17
CA TRP A 23 1.28 11.47 15.85
C TRP A 23 0.11 11.11 14.94
N LEU A 24 -0.37 9.86 14.97
CA LEU A 24 -1.55 9.44 14.22
C LEU A 24 -2.83 10.14 14.72
N ASN A 25 -2.94 10.32 16.04
CA ASN A 25 -4.07 11.01 16.68
C ASN A 25 -3.97 12.53 16.59
N ALA A 26 -2.82 13.07 16.17
CA ALA A 26 -2.65 14.50 15.99
C ALA A 26 -3.48 14.94 14.77
N GLY A 27 -4.64 15.54 15.04
CA GLY A 27 -5.52 16.08 14.02
C GLY A 27 -4.85 17.16 13.16
N VAL A 28 -5.54 17.57 12.10
CA VAL A 28 -5.06 18.60 11.17
C VAL A 28 -5.70 19.94 11.53
N LEU A 29 -4.86 20.98 11.66
CA LEU A 29 -5.31 22.37 11.77
C LEU A 29 -5.21 23.01 10.39
N GLU A 30 -6.34 23.25 9.74
CA GLU A 30 -6.43 23.87 8.42
C GLU A 30 -7.34 25.10 8.52
N ASP A 31 -6.87 26.26 8.04
CA ASP A 31 -7.58 27.55 8.10
C ASP A 31 -8.15 27.90 9.49
N GLY A 32 -7.40 27.59 10.55
CA GLY A 32 -7.79 27.86 11.94
C GLY A 32 -8.87 26.92 12.50
N ARG A 33 -9.28 25.89 11.75
CA ARG A 33 -10.22 24.85 12.20
C ARG A 33 -9.49 23.55 12.48
N PHE A 34 -9.63 23.05 13.71
CA PHE A 34 -9.08 21.75 14.08
C PHE A 34 -10.03 20.64 13.60
N SER A 35 -9.47 19.68 12.86
CA SER A 35 -10.16 18.48 12.43
C SER A 35 -9.47 17.25 13.03
N SER A 36 -10.22 16.42 13.73
CA SER A 36 -9.72 15.12 14.19
C SER A 36 -9.50 14.21 12.99
N THR A 37 -8.38 13.49 12.94
CA THR A 37 -8.07 12.49 11.91
C THR A 37 -8.27 11.08 12.48
N PRO A 38 -9.49 10.51 12.39
CA PRO A 38 -9.74 9.15 12.88
C PRO A 38 -9.05 8.07 12.03
N GLU A 39 -8.59 8.40 10.82
CA GLU A 39 -7.89 7.49 9.91
C GLU A 39 -6.84 8.23 9.07
N GLY A 40 -5.82 7.51 8.60
CA GLY A 40 -4.73 8.06 7.81
C GLY A 40 -3.63 8.73 8.64
N THR A 41 -2.46 8.94 8.04
CA THR A 41 -1.35 9.65 8.69
C THR A 41 -1.47 11.15 8.40
N PRO A 42 -0.98 12.05 9.28
CA PRO A 42 -0.90 13.48 8.97
C PRO A 42 -0.25 13.71 7.60
N GLN A 43 -0.98 14.34 6.67
CA GLN A 43 -0.44 14.65 5.35
C GLN A 43 0.68 15.69 5.52
N GLY A 44 1.89 15.36 5.08
CA GLY A 44 3.09 16.19 5.27
C GLY A 44 3.96 15.82 6.48
N GLY A 45 3.54 14.84 7.30
CA GLY A 45 4.42 14.26 8.31
C GLY A 45 5.57 13.48 7.66
N VAL A 46 6.82 13.77 8.03
CA VAL A 46 8.03 13.09 7.50
C VAL A 46 7.96 11.56 7.68
N ILE A 47 7.18 11.08 8.66
CA ILE A 47 7.04 9.66 8.97
C ILE A 47 6.00 8.93 8.10
N SER A 48 5.09 9.64 7.43
CA SER A 48 3.97 9.04 6.69
C SER A 48 4.41 8.02 5.62
N PRO A 49 5.45 8.28 4.80
CA PRO A 49 5.96 7.29 3.84
C PRO A 49 6.52 6.02 4.50
N LEU A 50 7.14 6.15 5.68
CA LEU A 50 7.65 5.02 6.43
C LEU A 50 6.50 4.17 6.98
N LEU A 51 5.47 4.80 7.54
CA LEU A 51 4.30 4.10 8.07
C LEU A 51 3.53 3.34 6.99
N LEU A 52 3.43 3.90 5.78
CA LEU A 52 2.83 3.21 4.65
C LEU A 52 3.65 1.97 4.23
N ASN A 53 4.98 2.06 4.25
CA ASN A 53 5.84 0.89 4.02
C ASN A 53 5.66 -0.21 5.07
N VAL A 54 5.44 0.15 6.33
CA VAL A 54 5.14 -0.81 7.40
C VAL A 54 3.78 -1.47 7.17
N ALA A 55 2.76 -0.70 6.78
CA ALA A 55 1.43 -1.24 6.47
C ALA A 55 1.45 -2.22 5.28
N LEU A 56 2.32 -1.97 4.29
CA LEU A 56 2.49 -2.79 3.09
C LEU A 56 3.51 -3.93 3.25
N HIS A 57 4.10 -4.11 4.44
CA HIS A 57 4.98 -5.24 4.71
C HIS A 57 4.18 -6.55 4.72
N GLY A 58 4.73 -7.62 4.11
CA GLY A 58 4.03 -8.90 3.94
C GLY A 58 3.28 -9.05 2.60
N MET A 59 3.29 -8.02 1.75
CA MET A 59 2.53 -8.02 0.49
C MET A 59 3.04 -9.04 -0.53
N GLY A 60 4.35 -9.31 -0.56
CA GLY A 60 4.94 -10.28 -1.49
C GLY A 60 4.56 -11.71 -1.11
N GLU A 61 4.54 -11.99 0.19
CA GLU A 61 4.13 -13.27 0.75
C GLU A 61 2.64 -13.55 0.50
N GLU A 62 1.81 -12.50 0.49
CA GLU A 62 0.38 -12.63 0.19
C GLU A 62 0.11 -13.11 -1.24
N ILE A 63 0.93 -12.68 -2.21
CA ILE A 63 0.73 -13.03 -3.63
C ILE A 63 1.57 -14.22 -4.09
N ALA A 64 2.44 -14.74 -3.22
CA ALA A 64 3.21 -15.94 -3.53
C ALA A 64 2.25 -17.10 -3.86
N GLY A 65 2.53 -17.79 -4.95
CA GLY A 65 1.62 -18.75 -5.58
C GLY A 65 2.34 -19.99 -6.12
N LYS A 66 1.73 -20.63 -7.12
CA LYS A 66 2.30 -21.79 -7.79
C LYS A 66 3.45 -21.37 -8.69
N GLU A 67 4.48 -22.21 -8.81
CA GLU A 67 5.63 -21.94 -9.69
C GLU A 67 5.23 -22.01 -11.19
N PRO A 68 5.65 -21.05 -12.04
CA PRO A 68 6.36 -19.82 -11.69
C PRO A 68 5.47 -18.83 -10.92
N SER A 69 5.91 -18.44 -9.72
CA SER A 69 5.13 -17.56 -8.83
C SER A 69 5.07 -16.13 -9.36
N PRO A 70 3.98 -15.38 -9.11
CA PRO A 70 3.92 -13.96 -9.32
C PRO A 70 5.09 -13.22 -8.63
N VAL A 71 5.64 -12.22 -9.31
CA VAL A 71 6.75 -11.40 -8.81
C VAL A 71 6.26 -10.00 -8.48
N LEU A 72 6.36 -9.60 -7.22
CA LEU A 72 6.08 -8.23 -6.76
C LEU A 72 7.35 -7.36 -6.91
N VAL A 73 7.23 -6.25 -7.63
CA VAL A 73 8.21 -5.16 -7.61
C VAL A 73 7.53 -3.94 -7.00
N ARG A 74 8.05 -3.43 -5.89
CA ARG A 74 7.44 -2.32 -5.14
C ARG A 74 8.44 -1.21 -4.86
N TYR A 75 7.97 0.02 -5.00
CA TYR A 75 8.66 1.25 -4.65
C TYR A 75 7.72 2.17 -3.87
N ALA A 76 7.95 2.29 -2.57
CA ALA A 76 7.02 2.96 -1.65
C ALA A 76 5.58 2.41 -1.80
N ASP A 77 4.64 3.24 -2.25
CA ASP A 77 3.24 2.91 -2.51
C ASP A 77 2.94 2.45 -3.94
N ASP A 78 3.85 2.73 -4.89
CA ASP A 78 3.74 2.25 -6.26
C ASP A 78 4.32 0.83 -6.38
N PHE A 79 3.60 -0.08 -7.04
CA PHE A 79 4.05 -1.44 -7.29
C PHE A 79 3.52 -1.99 -8.60
N VAL A 80 4.21 -3.02 -9.09
CA VAL A 80 3.78 -3.86 -10.21
C VAL A 80 3.88 -5.32 -9.81
N VAL A 81 2.91 -6.12 -10.25
CA VAL A 81 2.90 -7.56 -10.09
C VAL A 81 3.07 -8.18 -11.47
N LEU A 82 4.12 -8.96 -11.63
CA LEU A 82 4.40 -9.69 -12.87
C LEU A 82 3.81 -11.09 -12.74
N CYS A 83 2.87 -11.41 -13.61
CA CYS A 83 2.17 -12.70 -13.67
C CYS A 83 2.47 -13.39 -15.01
N THR A 84 2.26 -14.71 -15.06
CA THR A 84 2.44 -15.52 -16.25
C THR A 84 1.20 -15.51 -17.15
N THR A 85 0.00 -15.41 -16.55
CA THR A 85 -1.27 -15.37 -17.28
C THR A 85 -2.14 -14.21 -16.83
N GLU A 86 -3.08 -13.81 -17.70
CA GLU A 86 -4.06 -12.77 -17.37
C GLU A 86 -4.98 -13.20 -16.21
N ASP A 87 -5.41 -14.46 -16.20
CA ASP A 87 -6.23 -15.02 -15.11
C ASP A 87 -5.51 -14.91 -13.75
N GLU A 88 -4.21 -15.21 -13.71
CA GLU A 88 -3.38 -15.07 -12.51
C GLU A 88 -3.26 -13.60 -12.08
N ALA A 89 -3.18 -12.67 -13.02
CA ALA A 89 -3.14 -11.24 -12.71
C ALA A 89 -4.45 -10.77 -12.07
N TRP A 90 -5.60 -11.21 -12.57
CA TRP A 90 -6.91 -10.91 -11.97
C TRP A 90 -7.11 -11.56 -10.60
N GLU A 91 -6.63 -12.80 -10.43
CA GLU A 91 -6.61 -13.47 -9.13
C GLU A 91 -5.74 -12.69 -8.12
N CYS A 92 -4.53 -12.30 -8.50
CA CYS A 92 -3.63 -11.50 -7.67
C CYS A 92 -4.26 -10.15 -7.31
N LYS A 93 -4.89 -9.44 -8.26
CA LYS A 93 -5.60 -8.18 -7.99
C LYS A 93 -6.68 -8.37 -6.93
N SER A 94 -7.47 -9.45 -7.05
CA SER A 94 -8.57 -9.73 -6.12
C SER A 94 -8.05 -10.07 -4.72
N ARG A 95 -7.06 -10.96 -4.62
CA ARG A 95 -6.41 -11.33 -3.35
C ARG A 95 -5.78 -10.13 -2.65
N LEU A 96 -5.08 -9.28 -3.40
CA LEU A 96 -4.51 -8.05 -2.85
C LEU A 96 -5.58 -7.07 -2.37
N ALA A 97 -6.73 -6.97 -3.06
CA ALA A 97 -7.82 -6.11 -2.62
C ALA A 97 -8.35 -6.54 -1.25
N GLU A 98 -8.57 -7.84 -1.07
CA GLU A 98 -8.99 -8.43 0.21
C GLU A 98 -7.94 -8.22 1.31
N TRP A 99 -6.66 -8.35 0.97
CA TRP A 99 -5.55 -8.14 1.91
C TRP A 99 -5.34 -6.67 2.30
N LEU A 100 -5.60 -5.73 1.38
CA LEU A 100 -5.51 -4.29 1.61
C LEU A 100 -6.69 -3.74 2.41
N ALA A 101 -7.88 -4.34 2.29
CA ALA A 101 -9.09 -3.90 2.98
C ALA A 101 -8.93 -3.74 4.52
N PRO A 102 -8.42 -4.72 5.30
CA PRO A 102 -8.22 -4.55 6.74
C PRO A 102 -7.13 -3.53 7.09
N ARG A 103 -6.28 -3.14 6.13
CA ARG A 103 -5.27 -2.08 6.27
C ARG A 103 -5.85 -0.69 6.00
N GLY A 104 -7.13 -0.60 5.60
CA GLY A 104 -7.78 0.64 5.17
C GLY A 104 -7.30 1.11 3.79
N LEU A 105 -6.65 0.24 3.03
CA LEU A 105 -6.12 0.57 1.71
C LEU A 105 -7.03 -0.01 0.63
N THR A 106 -7.16 0.71 -0.47
CA THR A 106 -7.94 0.30 -1.64
C THR A 106 -7.15 0.66 -2.88
N PHE A 107 -7.31 -0.11 -3.95
CA PHE A 107 -6.73 0.27 -5.23
C PHE A 107 -7.32 1.59 -5.72
N ASN A 108 -6.50 2.34 -6.46
CA ASN A 108 -7.00 3.42 -7.28
C ASN A 108 -7.45 2.80 -8.61
N GLU A 109 -8.75 2.59 -8.80
CA GLU A 109 -9.29 1.93 -10.00
C GLU A 109 -9.02 2.71 -11.30
N GLU A 110 -8.76 4.03 -11.24
CA GLU A 110 -8.38 4.81 -12.42
C GLU A 110 -6.93 4.58 -12.84
N LYS A 111 -6.05 4.30 -11.88
CA LYS A 111 -4.61 4.07 -12.12
C LYS A 111 -4.26 2.58 -12.27
N THR A 112 -5.03 1.70 -11.63
CA THR A 112 -4.72 0.28 -11.56
C THR A 112 -5.25 -0.43 -12.79
N ARG A 113 -4.35 -1.01 -13.57
CA ARG A 113 -4.70 -1.75 -14.80
C ARG A 113 -3.94 -3.08 -14.87
N VAL A 114 -4.58 -4.05 -15.50
CA VAL A 114 -3.93 -5.28 -15.97
C VAL A 114 -3.63 -5.08 -17.45
N CYS A 115 -2.38 -5.28 -17.87
CA CYS A 115 -1.96 -5.10 -19.25
C CYS A 115 -0.89 -6.13 -19.62
N HIS A 116 -0.75 -6.40 -20.92
CA HIS A 116 0.29 -7.27 -21.43
C HIS A 116 1.63 -6.51 -21.55
N LEU A 117 2.75 -7.22 -21.42
CA LEU A 117 4.08 -6.59 -21.48
C LEU A 117 4.39 -5.98 -22.86
N GLU A 118 3.73 -6.45 -23.92
CA GLU A 118 3.86 -5.91 -25.29
C GLU A 118 3.21 -4.52 -25.44
N ASP A 119 2.08 -4.29 -24.75
CA ASP A 119 1.44 -2.97 -24.72
C ASP A 119 2.26 -1.96 -23.91
N GLY A 120 3.05 -2.50 -22.98
CA GLY A 120 3.93 -1.76 -22.09
C GLY A 120 3.19 -1.05 -20.94
N PHE A 121 3.95 -0.72 -19.90
CA PHE A 121 3.43 0.05 -18.77
C PHE A 121 4.43 1.06 -18.23
N ASP A 122 3.90 2.14 -17.67
CA ASP A 122 4.74 3.15 -17.03
C ASP A 122 4.94 2.80 -15.56
N PHE A 123 6.19 2.77 -15.13
CA PHE A 123 6.58 2.56 -13.74
C PHE A 123 7.75 3.47 -13.39
N LEU A 124 7.55 4.34 -12.39
CA LEU A 124 8.55 5.30 -11.90
C LEU A 124 9.14 6.21 -13.01
N GLY A 125 8.33 6.57 -14.01
CA GLY A 125 8.75 7.41 -15.15
C GLY A 125 9.47 6.66 -16.27
N PHE A 126 9.56 5.32 -16.19
CA PHE A 126 10.08 4.46 -17.25
C PHE A 126 8.94 3.70 -17.91
N ASN A 127 8.95 3.64 -19.24
CA ASN A 127 8.06 2.76 -19.99
C ASN A 127 8.72 1.38 -20.14
N VAL A 128 8.14 0.37 -19.50
CA VAL A 128 8.60 -1.01 -19.53
C VAL A 128 7.80 -1.76 -20.59
N ARG A 129 8.47 -2.26 -21.63
CA ARG A 129 7.89 -3.05 -22.72
C ARG A 129 8.90 -4.07 -23.24
N ARG A 130 8.42 -5.14 -23.89
CA ARG A 130 9.26 -6.16 -24.52
C ARG A 130 9.40 -5.96 -26.03
#